data_AF-A0A351TNZ8-F1
#
_entry.id   AF-A0A351TNZ8-F1
#
_cell.length_a   1.000
_cell.length_b   1.000
_cell.length_c   1.000
_cell.angle_alpha   90.00
_cell.angle_beta   90.00
_cell.angle_gamma   90.00
#
_symmetry.space_group_name_H-M   'P 1'
#
loop_
_entity.id
_entity.type
_entity.pdbx_description
1 polymer ?
#
loop_
_entity_poly.entity_id
_entity_poly.type
_entity_poly.pdbx_seq_one_letter_code
_entity_poly.pdbx_strand_id
1 'polypeptide(L)'
;MTVTEQIDRKHQEDLQRLRGFRLLDDDFLTKCFEGDKACIELVLQIVLEKPDLKVLDVRTQVFVENLLNRSVRLDILATDDTGAKFNVEVQRSDKGAGRKRARYNSSMMDANLLEKGEDFEKLPETWVVFITENDVMGKGLPLYPVERCFLGSGEKFGDGSHILYVNGAYRGDTPIGRLMHDFSCTDAEDMYYETLADRVRFFKESKEGIEIMCRAMED
;
A
#
# COMPACT_ATOMS: atom_id res chain seq x y z
N MET A 1 -20.41 28.60 -23.56
CA MET A 1 -20.07 28.59 -22.12
C MET A 1 -19.00 29.61 -21.87
N THR A 2 -19.12 30.37 -20.80
CA THR A 2 -18.08 31.30 -20.33
C THR A 2 -16.93 30.51 -19.70
N VAL A 3 -15.75 31.13 -19.57
CA VAL A 3 -14.58 30.52 -18.89
C VAL A 3 -14.93 30.13 -17.45
N THR A 4 -15.71 30.96 -16.75
CA THR A 4 -16.20 30.69 -15.39
C THR A 4 -17.09 29.45 -15.34
N GLU A 5 -18.05 29.31 -16.27
CA GLU A 5 -18.92 28.13 -16.35
C GLU A 5 -18.16 26.83 -16.64
N GLN A 6 -17.04 26.92 -17.38
CA GLN A 6 -16.18 25.76 -17.65
C GLN A 6 -15.40 25.32 -16.41
N ILE A 7 -14.89 26.27 -15.63
CA ILE A 7 -14.18 26.01 -14.37
C ILE A 7 -15.13 25.40 -13.34
N ASP A 8 -16.32 25.99 -13.17
CA ASP A 8 -17.33 25.48 -12.23
C ASP A 8 -17.78 24.06 -12.57
N ARG A 9 -17.98 23.77 -13.87
CA ARG A 9 -18.34 22.41 -14.31
C ARG A 9 -17.23 21.41 -14.02
N LYS A 10 -15.97 21.75 -14.35
CA LYS A 10 -14.81 20.89 -14.10
C LYS A 10 -14.68 20.60 -12.60
N HIS A 11 -14.83 21.63 -11.76
CA HIS A 11 -14.79 21.47 -10.32
C HIS A 11 -15.87 20.52 -9.79
N GLN A 12 -17.11 20.60 -10.31
CA GLN A 12 -18.18 19.65 -9.96
C GLN A 12 -17.88 18.22 -10.42
N GLU A 13 -17.29 18.05 -11.60
CA GLU A 13 -16.86 16.74 -12.10
C GLU A 13 -15.76 16.12 -11.21
N ASP A 14 -14.79 16.92 -10.78
CA ASP A 14 -13.71 16.47 -9.90
C ASP A 14 -14.22 16.08 -8.51
N LEU A 15 -15.15 16.86 -7.94
CA LEU A 15 -15.85 16.48 -6.71
C LEU A 15 -16.62 15.16 -6.85
N GLN A 16 -17.26 14.93 -8.00
CA GLN A 16 -17.98 13.67 -8.25
C GLN A 16 -17.02 12.49 -8.35
N ARG A 17 -15.86 12.66 -9.00
CA ARG A 17 -14.81 11.63 -9.06
C ARG A 17 -14.23 11.34 -7.68
N LEU A 18 -13.93 12.38 -6.90
CA LEU A 18 -13.39 12.27 -5.55
C LEU A 18 -14.28 11.42 -4.64
N ARG A 19 -15.61 11.59 -4.72
CA ARG A 19 -16.56 10.76 -3.98
C ARG A 19 -16.41 9.27 -4.30
N GLY A 20 -16.14 8.94 -5.56
CA GLY A 20 -15.99 7.57 -6.04
C GLY A 20 -14.66 6.89 -5.73
N PHE A 21 -13.63 7.61 -5.27
CA PHE A 21 -12.34 7.01 -4.92
C PHE A 21 -12.44 6.07 -3.72
N ARG A 22 -11.61 5.05 -3.67
CA ARG A 22 -11.43 4.13 -2.55
C ARG A 22 -9.95 4.07 -2.22
N LEU A 23 -9.58 3.48 -1.07
CA LEU A 23 -8.16 3.27 -0.76
C LEU A 23 -7.49 2.26 -1.72
N LEU A 24 -8.28 1.57 -2.55
CA LEU A 24 -7.77 0.75 -3.66
C LEU A 24 -7.36 1.57 -4.90
N ASP A 25 -7.65 2.87 -4.96
CA ASP A 25 -7.29 3.73 -6.09
C ASP A 25 -5.97 4.46 -5.80
N ASP A 26 -4.94 4.21 -6.62
CA ASP A 26 -3.55 4.62 -6.39
C ASP A 26 -3.38 6.12 -6.07
N ASP A 27 -4.08 7.01 -6.79
CA ASP A 27 -4.00 8.46 -6.58
C ASP A 27 -4.53 8.86 -5.20
N PHE A 28 -5.64 8.25 -4.79
CA PHE A 28 -6.28 8.53 -3.50
C PHE A 28 -5.52 7.89 -2.34
N LEU A 29 -5.08 6.64 -2.52
CA LEU A 29 -4.19 5.95 -1.58
C LEU A 29 -2.94 6.79 -1.31
N THR A 30 -2.29 7.28 -2.37
CA THR A 30 -1.06 8.07 -2.26
C THR A 30 -1.29 9.25 -1.31
N LYS A 31 -2.36 10.03 -1.48
CA LYS A 31 -2.63 11.17 -0.60
C LYS A 31 -3.05 10.76 0.81
N CYS A 32 -3.83 9.70 0.96
CA CYS A 32 -4.22 9.18 2.26
C CYS A 32 -3.01 8.73 3.09
N PHE A 33 -2.02 8.09 2.47
CA PHE A 33 -0.87 7.51 3.18
C PHE A 33 0.38 8.39 3.15
N GLU A 34 0.41 9.47 2.39
CA GLU A 34 1.53 10.42 2.33
C GLU A 34 1.82 11.02 3.72
N GLY A 35 2.94 10.62 4.32
CA GLY A 35 3.36 11.04 5.66
C GLY A 35 2.52 10.51 6.82
N ASP A 36 1.49 9.69 6.56
CA ASP A 36 0.55 9.20 7.59
C ASP A 36 1.00 7.86 8.16
N LYS A 37 1.76 7.92 9.25
CA LYS A 37 2.30 6.72 9.92
C LYS A 37 1.20 5.87 10.57
N ALA A 38 0.14 6.49 11.07
CA ALA A 38 -0.91 5.79 11.79
C ALA A 38 -1.70 4.85 10.87
N CYS A 39 -2.04 5.31 9.67
CA CYS A 39 -2.74 4.51 8.67
C CYS A 39 -1.93 3.29 8.26
N ILE A 40 -0.64 3.47 7.90
CA ILE A 40 0.20 2.35 7.47
C ILE A 40 0.55 1.41 8.64
N GLU A 41 0.74 1.94 9.86
CA GLU A 41 0.98 1.14 11.05
C GLU A 41 -0.20 0.20 11.31
N LEU A 42 -1.44 0.72 11.27
CA LEU A 42 -2.65 -0.09 11.41
C LEU A 42 -2.71 -1.19 10.35
N VAL A 43 -2.46 -0.85 9.08
CA VAL A 43 -2.45 -1.82 7.98
C VAL A 43 -1.42 -2.93 8.25
N LEU A 44 -0.17 -2.57 8.56
CA LEU A 44 0.91 -3.52 8.80
C LEU A 44 0.65 -4.39 10.05
N GLN A 45 0.17 -3.81 11.15
CA GLN A 45 -0.19 -4.56 12.36
C GLN A 45 -1.24 -5.64 12.07
N ILE A 46 -2.24 -5.33 11.24
CA ILE A 46 -3.30 -6.26 10.87
C ILE A 46 -2.80 -7.33 9.88
N VAL A 47 -2.17 -6.93 8.77
CA VAL A 47 -1.80 -7.89 7.71
C VAL A 47 -0.64 -8.80 8.10
N LEU A 48 0.23 -8.37 9.01
CA LEU A 48 1.34 -9.16 9.53
C LEU A 48 1.03 -9.85 10.86
N GLU A 49 -0.16 -9.62 11.43
CA GLU A 49 -0.55 -10.11 12.77
C GLU A 49 0.47 -9.71 13.87
N LYS A 50 1.02 -8.49 13.78
CA LYS A 50 2.01 -7.93 14.70
C LYS A 50 1.46 -6.67 15.39
N PRO A 51 0.64 -6.78 16.46
CA PRO A 51 -0.02 -5.63 17.09
C PRO A 51 0.94 -4.61 17.72
N ASP A 52 2.16 -5.03 18.05
CA ASP A 52 3.17 -4.17 18.67
C ASP A 52 4.06 -3.43 17.64
N LEU A 53 3.86 -3.65 16.32
CA LEU A 53 4.63 -2.99 15.27
C LEU A 53 4.49 -1.48 15.35
N LYS A 54 5.62 -0.75 15.28
CA LYS A 54 5.64 0.72 15.30
C LYS A 54 6.31 1.29 14.06
N VAL A 55 5.59 2.11 13.30
CA VAL A 55 6.14 2.74 12.09
C VAL A 55 6.85 4.04 12.44
N LEU A 56 8.12 4.14 12.04
CA LEU A 56 8.96 5.32 12.25
C LEU A 56 8.92 6.28 11.05
N ASP A 57 8.89 5.74 9.83
CA ASP A 57 8.89 6.50 8.57
C ASP A 57 7.94 5.87 7.56
N VAL A 58 7.25 6.71 6.78
CA VAL A 58 6.41 6.29 5.65
C VAL A 58 6.51 7.30 4.52
N ARG A 59 6.67 6.80 3.30
CA ARG A 59 6.69 7.61 2.07
C ARG A 59 5.89 6.92 0.99
N THR A 60 5.22 7.71 0.17
CA THR A 60 4.43 7.22 -0.96
C THR A 60 5.14 7.51 -2.27
N GLN A 61 4.87 6.71 -3.31
CA GLN A 61 5.41 6.90 -4.67
C GLN A 61 6.95 6.99 -4.72
N VAL A 62 7.66 6.14 -3.95
CA VAL A 62 9.12 6.15 -3.86
C VAL A 62 9.75 5.61 -5.13
N PHE A 63 10.47 6.47 -5.85
CA PHE A 63 11.20 6.08 -7.05
C PHE A 63 12.57 5.48 -6.68
N VAL A 64 12.76 4.21 -7.03
CA VAL A 64 14.02 3.49 -6.83
C VAL A 64 14.68 3.31 -8.19
N GLU A 65 15.73 4.10 -8.41
CA GLU A 65 16.39 4.17 -9.71
C GLU A 65 17.36 3.00 -9.93
N ASN A 66 17.38 2.47 -11.15
CA ASN A 66 18.47 1.64 -11.63
C ASN A 66 19.12 2.32 -12.83
N LEU A 67 20.42 2.62 -12.74
CA LEU A 67 21.12 3.40 -13.77
C LEU A 67 21.24 2.70 -15.13
N LEU A 68 21.16 1.36 -15.17
CA LEU A 68 21.38 0.57 -16.37
C LEU A 68 20.15 -0.20 -16.84
N ASN A 69 19.24 -0.52 -15.92
CA ASN A 69 18.10 -1.40 -16.18
C ASN A 69 16.79 -0.71 -15.78
N ARG A 70 15.83 -1.49 -15.29
CA ARG A 70 14.49 -1.01 -14.99
C ARG A 70 14.42 -0.42 -13.58
N SER A 71 13.99 0.83 -13.47
CA SER A 71 13.62 1.43 -12.19
C SER A 71 12.25 0.92 -11.73
N VAL A 72 11.96 1.08 -10.43
CA VAL A 72 10.63 0.80 -9.86
C VAL A 72 10.11 2.03 -9.15
N ARG A 73 8.78 2.15 -9.06
CA ARG A 73 8.11 3.10 -8.20
C ARG A 73 7.29 2.30 -7.20
N LEU A 74 7.60 2.46 -5.92
CA LEU A 74 6.94 1.76 -4.83
C LEU A 74 5.77 2.61 -4.33
N ASP A 75 4.59 2.02 -4.22
CA ASP A 75 3.38 2.77 -3.84
C ASP A 75 3.51 3.34 -2.42
N ILE A 76 3.91 2.50 -1.46
CA ILE A 76 4.21 2.89 -0.07
C ILE A 76 5.49 2.18 0.39
N LEU A 77 6.46 2.94 0.90
CA LEU A 77 7.64 2.42 1.58
C LEU A 77 7.60 2.87 3.05
N ALA A 78 7.53 1.91 3.97
CA ALA A 78 7.55 2.15 5.41
C ALA A 78 8.77 1.52 6.08
N THR A 79 9.17 2.08 7.23
CA THR A 79 10.21 1.53 8.10
C THR A 79 9.69 1.44 9.53
N ASP A 80 9.86 0.30 10.18
CA ASP A 80 9.49 0.13 11.60
C ASP A 80 10.63 0.46 12.57
N ASP A 81 10.38 0.27 13.87
CA ASP A 81 11.33 0.51 14.95
C ASP A 81 12.44 -0.54 15.09
N THR A 82 12.34 -1.65 14.36
CA THR A 82 13.40 -2.66 14.23
C THR A 82 14.32 -2.37 13.04
N GLY A 83 13.91 -1.46 12.14
CA GLY A 83 14.60 -1.14 10.90
C GLY A 83 14.10 -1.94 9.70
N ALA A 84 13.10 -2.82 9.88
CA ALA A 84 12.51 -3.59 8.80
C ALA A 84 11.83 -2.66 7.78
N LYS A 85 11.88 -3.05 6.51
CA LYS A 85 11.39 -2.26 5.37
C LYS A 85 10.18 -2.91 4.74
N PHE A 86 9.12 -2.14 4.54
CA PHE A 86 7.86 -2.62 3.99
C PHE A 86 7.55 -1.86 2.70
N ASN A 87 7.58 -2.56 1.59
CA ASN A 87 6.95 -2.10 0.36
C ASN A 87 5.50 -2.61 0.32
N VAL A 88 4.52 -1.72 0.43
CA VAL A 88 3.11 -2.03 0.29
C VAL A 88 2.61 -1.52 -1.06
N GLU A 89 2.18 -2.43 -1.91
CA GLU A 89 1.70 -2.20 -3.27
C GLU A 89 0.20 -2.49 -3.32
N VAL A 90 -0.60 -1.55 -3.83
CA VAL A 90 -2.06 -1.71 -3.93
C VAL A 90 -2.44 -1.88 -5.39
N GLN A 91 -3.22 -2.91 -5.73
CA GLN A 91 -3.44 -3.28 -7.12
C GLN A 91 -4.90 -3.66 -7.39
N ARG A 92 -5.57 -2.87 -8.22
CA ARG A 92 -6.93 -3.18 -8.72
C ARG A 92 -6.94 -4.27 -9.78
N SER A 93 -5.93 -4.27 -10.64
CA SER A 93 -5.79 -5.24 -11.72
C SER A 93 -4.87 -6.38 -11.27
N ASP A 94 -5.35 -7.62 -11.37
CA ASP A 94 -4.58 -8.83 -11.06
C ASP A 94 -3.25 -8.90 -11.83
N LYS A 95 -3.20 -8.32 -13.04
CA LYS A 95 -1.98 -8.25 -13.87
C LYS A 95 -0.86 -7.44 -13.21
N GLY A 96 -1.20 -6.49 -12.35
CA GLY A 96 -0.26 -5.67 -11.60
C GLY A 96 0.44 -6.42 -10.47
N ALA A 97 -0.17 -7.48 -9.93
CA ALA A 97 0.31 -8.20 -8.75
C ALA A 97 1.20 -9.41 -9.10
N GLY A 98 1.89 -9.39 -10.26
CA GLY A 98 2.65 -10.54 -10.74
C GLY A 98 3.79 -10.98 -9.81
N ARG A 99 3.94 -12.29 -9.58
CA ARG A 99 4.98 -12.88 -8.71
C ARG A 99 6.41 -12.43 -9.05
N LYS A 100 6.71 -12.24 -10.33
CA LYS A 100 8.02 -11.74 -10.79
C LYS A 100 8.23 -10.27 -10.41
N ARG A 101 7.18 -9.44 -10.38
CA ARG A 101 7.23 -8.05 -9.90
C ARG A 101 7.52 -8.03 -8.40
N ALA A 102 6.85 -8.86 -7.61
CA ALA A 102 7.13 -8.95 -6.17
C ALA A 102 8.61 -9.27 -5.89
N ARG A 103 9.16 -10.28 -6.57
CA ARG A 103 10.60 -10.59 -6.47
C ARG A 103 11.49 -9.44 -6.94
N TYR A 104 11.10 -8.75 -8.02
CA TYR A 104 11.88 -7.64 -8.55
C TYR A 104 11.91 -6.44 -7.59
N ASN A 105 10.76 -6.10 -7.00
CA ASN A 105 10.67 -5.06 -5.98
C ASN A 105 11.56 -5.38 -4.78
N SER A 106 11.53 -6.61 -4.28
CA SER A 106 12.45 -7.06 -3.22
C SER A 106 13.91 -6.86 -3.61
N SER A 107 14.33 -7.29 -4.81
CA SER A 107 15.72 -7.08 -5.25
C SER A 107 16.12 -5.61 -5.39
N MET A 108 15.18 -4.75 -5.77
CA MET A 108 15.41 -3.31 -5.89
C MET A 108 15.52 -2.64 -4.52
N MET A 109 14.78 -3.11 -3.52
CA MET A 109 14.96 -2.67 -2.13
C MET A 109 16.35 -3.07 -1.63
N ASP A 110 16.72 -4.35 -1.70
CA ASP A 110 18.01 -4.84 -1.19
C ASP A 110 19.20 -4.08 -1.82
N ALA A 111 19.13 -3.80 -3.13
CA ALA A 111 20.16 -3.05 -3.85
C ALA A 111 20.37 -1.61 -3.35
N ASN A 112 19.38 -1.03 -2.65
CA ASN A 112 19.43 0.34 -2.12
C ASN A 112 19.53 0.39 -0.59
N LEU A 113 19.49 -0.75 0.09
CA LEU A 113 19.50 -0.84 1.55
C LEU A 113 20.86 -1.24 2.13
N LEU A 114 21.83 -1.59 1.27
CA LEU A 114 23.17 -1.97 1.69
C LEU A 114 24.22 -1.12 0.96
N GLU A 115 25.10 -0.47 1.71
CA GLU A 115 26.16 0.34 1.10
C GLU A 115 27.29 -0.51 0.53
N LYS A 116 28.06 0.07 -0.40
CA LYS A 116 29.18 -0.61 -1.03
C LYS A 116 30.22 -1.01 0.02
N GLY A 117 30.46 -2.31 0.14
CA GLY A 117 31.47 -2.88 1.03
C GLY A 117 30.97 -3.23 2.42
N GLU A 118 29.67 -3.06 2.68
CA GLU A 118 29.03 -3.57 3.90
C GLU A 118 28.81 -5.08 3.86
N ASP A 119 28.71 -5.66 5.06
CA ASP A 119 28.39 -7.07 5.24
C ASP A 119 26.91 -7.32 4.91
N PHE A 120 26.62 -8.40 4.18
CA PHE A 120 25.25 -8.78 3.82
C PHE A 120 24.37 -9.07 5.04
N GLU A 121 24.96 -9.46 6.18
CA GLU A 121 24.23 -9.65 7.44
C GLU A 121 23.62 -8.34 8.00
N LYS A 122 24.01 -7.18 7.46
CA LYS A 122 23.40 -5.89 7.80
C LYS A 122 22.12 -5.59 7.00
N LEU A 123 21.77 -6.40 6.01
CA LEU A 123 20.52 -6.23 5.29
C LEU A 123 19.34 -6.30 6.28
N PRO A 124 18.46 -5.30 6.30
CA PRO A 124 17.28 -5.34 7.17
C PRO A 124 16.30 -6.40 6.66
N GLU A 125 15.39 -6.83 7.53
CA GLU A 125 14.23 -7.63 7.11
C GLU A 125 13.38 -6.81 6.13
N THR A 126 12.99 -7.42 5.00
CA THR A 126 12.21 -6.76 3.95
C THR A 126 10.91 -7.50 3.67
N TRP A 127 9.86 -6.72 3.45
CA TRP A 127 8.52 -7.19 3.14
C TRP A 127 8.01 -6.54 1.86
N VAL A 128 7.55 -7.36 0.90
CA VAL A 128 6.76 -6.90 -0.23
C VAL A 128 5.33 -7.38 -0.05
N VAL A 129 4.44 -6.47 0.32
CA VAL A 129 3.02 -6.72 0.59
C VAL A 129 2.19 -6.23 -0.60
N PHE A 130 1.51 -7.14 -1.28
CA PHE A 130 0.53 -6.79 -2.31
C PHE A 130 -0.88 -6.85 -1.73
N ILE A 131 -1.58 -5.73 -1.68
CA ILE A 131 -3.02 -5.66 -1.40
C ILE A 131 -3.76 -5.61 -2.73
N THR A 132 -4.48 -6.66 -3.08
CA THR A 132 -5.14 -6.78 -4.38
C THR A 132 -6.65 -6.68 -4.26
N GLU A 133 -7.32 -5.96 -5.15
CA GLU A 133 -8.80 -5.82 -5.12
C GLU A 133 -9.52 -7.18 -5.14
N ASN A 134 -8.99 -8.13 -5.91
CA ASN A 134 -9.52 -9.50 -6.00
C ASN A 134 -8.63 -10.53 -5.31
N ASP A 135 -9.13 -11.76 -5.16
CA ASP A 135 -8.32 -12.91 -4.71
C ASP A 135 -7.43 -13.42 -5.85
N VAL A 136 -6.27 -12.79 -6.05
CA VAL A 136 -5.33 -13.14 -7.13
C VAL A 136 -4.71 -14.55 -6.99
N MET A 137 -4.82 -15.16 -5.82
CA MET A 137 -4.36 -16.54 -5.59
C MET A 137 -5.48 -17.57 -5.77
N GLY A 138 -6.74 -17.15 -5.70
CA GLY A 138 -7.92 -17.96 -5.99
C GLY A 138 -8.17 -19.10 -5.00
N LYS A 139 -7.81 -18.91 -3.72
CA LYS A 139 -7.95 -19.94 -2.67
C LYS A 139 -8.89 -19.52 -1.53
N GLY A 140 -9.48 -18.34 -1.60
CA GLY A 140 -10.45 -17.82 -0.62
C GLY A 140 -9.86 -17.45 0.75
N LEU A 141 -8.53 -17.43 0.90
CA LEU A 141 -7.89 -17.04 2.16
C LEU A 141 -7.67 -15.52 2.21
N PRO A 142 -7.60 -14.91 3.40
CA PRO A 142 -7.31 -13.48 3.54
C PRO A 142 -5.85 -13.14 3.19
N LEU A 143 -4.92 -14.06 3.50
CA LEU A 143 -3.47 -13.85 3.40
C LEU A 143 -2.79 -15.02 2.72
N TYR A 144 -1.75 -14.71 1.94
CA TYR A 144 -0.89 -15.69 1.28
C TYR A 144 0.59 -15.32 1.46
N PRO A 145 1.20 -15.72 2.59
CA PRO A 145 2.64 -15.57 2.78
C PRO A 145 3.39 -16.47 1.80
N VAL A 146 4.47 -15.94 1.22
CA VAL A 146 5.35 -16.63 0.28
C VAL A 146 6.77 -16.54 0.81
N GLU A 147 7.31 -17.71 1.15
CA GLU A 147 8.63 -17.88 1.77
C GLU A 147 9.52 -18.78 0.91
N ARG A 148 10.83 -18.56 0.98
CA ARG A 148 11.82 -19.54 0.48
C ARG A 148 11.95 -20.66 1.51
N CYS A 149 12.07 -21.89 1.04
CA CYS A 149 12.19 -23.07 1.90
C CYS A 149 13.17 -24.10 1.34
N PHE A 150 13.72 -24.92 2.23
CA PHE A 150 14.50 -26.09 1.85
C PHE A 150 13.57 -27.16 1.27
N LEU A 151 13.75 -27.55 0.00
CA LEU A 151 12.83 -28.47 -0.69
C LEU A 151 12.67 -29.84 0.00
N GLY A 152 13.69 -30.30 0.72
CA GLY A 152 13.65 -31.60 1.41
C GLY A 152 12.87 -31.60 2.72
N SER A 153 12.99 -30.54 3.52
CA SER A 153 12.36 -30.45 4.85
C SER A 153 11.11 -29.56 4.88
N GLY A 154 10.96 -28.66 3.91
CA GLY A 154 9.96 -27.59 3.94
C GLY A 154 10.25 -26.48 4.95
N GLU A 155 11.39 -26.55 5.66
CA GLU A 155 11.79 -25.54 6.63
C GLU A 155 12.08 -24.20 5.92
N LYS A 156 11.70 -23.09 6.57
CA LYS A 156 11.95 -21.74 6.04
C LYS A 156 13.44 -21.50 5.90
N PHE A 157 13.83 -20.88 4.79
CA PHE A 157 15.23 -20.53 4.51
C PHE A 157 15.73 -19.40 5.44
N GLY A 158 14.85 -18.47 5.82
CA GLY A 158 15.14 -17.46 6.84
C GLY A 158 16.11 -16.37 6.39
N ASP A 159 16.03 -15.91 5.14
CA ASP A 159 16.89 -14.86 4.59
C ASP A 159 16.36 -13.43 4.78
N GLY A 160 15.36 -13.25 5.64
CA GLY A 160 14.76 -11.95 5.94
C GLY A 160 13.99 -11.30 4.78
N SER A 161 13.71 -12.03 3.70
CA SER A 161 12.96 -11.51 2.55
C SER A 161 11.59 -12.18 2.45
N HIS A 162 10.55 -11.38 2.63
CA HIS A 162 9.17 -11.84 2.73
C HIS A 162 8.29 -11.25 1.62
N ILE A 163 7.41 -12.08 1.05
CA ILE A 163 6.35 -11.63 0.16
C ILE A 163 5.01 -12.02 0.77
N LEU A 164 4.08 -11.08 0.82
CA LEU A 164 2.73 -11.29 1.31
C LEU A 164 1.72 -10.82 0.28
N TYR A 165 0.75 -11.66 -0.06
CA TYR A 165 -0.43 -11.22 -0.81
C TYR A 165 -1.63 -11.17 0.12
N VAL A 166 -2.36 -10.06 0.05
CA VAL A 166 -3.56 -9.78 0.83
C VAL A 166 -4.75 -9.77 -0.12
N ASN A 167 -5.74 -10.60 0.17
CA ASN A 167 -6.97 -10.72 -0.61
C ASN A 167 -7.95 -9.60 -0.25
N GLY A 168 -8.00 -8.55 -1.07
CA GLY A 168 -8.91 -7.41 -0.91
C GLY A 168 -10.39 -7.71 -1.11
N ALA A 169 -10.74 -8.88 -1.67
CA ALA A 169 -12.13 -9.34 -1.76
C ALA A 169 -12.58 -10.10 -0.51
N TYR A 170 -11.70 -10.37 0.45
CA TYR A 170 -12.04 -11.08 1.68
C TYR A 170 -12.99 -10.26 2.57
N ARG A 171 -14.08 -10.87 3.06
CA ARG A 171 -15.13 -10.22 3.88
C ARG A 171 -15.52 -11.02 5.13
N GLY A 172 -14.59 -11.80 5.68
CA GLY A 172 -14.84 -12.49 6.95
C GLY A 172 -14.94 -11.53 8.14
N ASP A 173 -15.61 -11.93 9.22
CA ASP A 173 -15.66 -11.15 10.47
C ASP A 173 -14.36 -11.31 11.26
N THR A 174 -13.28 -10.74 10.72
CA THR A 174 -11.94 -10.72 11.32
C THR A 174 -11.34 -9.33 11.11
N PRO A 175 -10.26 -8.95 11.84
CA PRO A 175 -9.62 -7.65 11.66
C PRO A 175 -9.23 -7.35 10.21
N ILE A 176 -8.68 -8.33 9.50
CA ILE A 176 -8.35 -8.20 8.08
C ILE A 176 -9.58 -8.11 7.17
N GLY A 177 -10.67 -8.82 7.46
CA GLY A 177 -11.90 -8.71 6.66
C GLY A 177 -12.54 -7.33 6.80
N ARG A 178 -12.50 -6.73 7.99
CA ARG A 178 -12.87 -5.32 8.21
C ARG A 178 -11.92 -4.36 7.51
N LEU A 179 -10.61 -4.65 7.50
CA LEU A 179 -9.63 -3.81 6.82
C LEU A 179 -9.89 -3.80 5.30
N MET A 180 -10.14 -4.96 4.72
CA MET A 180 -10.42 -5.09 3.29
C MET A 180 -11.81 -4.55 2.92
N HIS A 181 -12.76 -4.54 3.86
CA HIS A 181 -14.00 -3.78 3.73
C HIS A 181 -13.71 -2.29 3.59
N ASP A 182 -12.97 -1.71 4.53
CA ASP A 182 -12.61 -0.29 4.56
C ASP A 182 -11.85 0.15 3.31
N PHE A 183 -10.92 -0.68 2.81
CA PHE A 183 -10.21 -0.41 1.56
C PHE A 183 -11.14 -0.29 0.34
N SER A 184 -12.30 -0.96 0.40
CA SER A 184 -13.32 -0.93 -0.65
C SER A 184 -14.40 0.14 -0.46
N CYS A 185 -14.45 0.80 0.70
CA CYS A 185 -15.44 1.82 0.99
C CYS A 185 -15.17 3.11 0.20
N THR A 186 -16.26 3.72 -0.26
CA THR A 186 -16.26 5.09 -0.77
C THR A 186 -16.65 6.11 0.30
N ASP A 187 -17.43 5.71 1.30
CA ASP A 187 -17.85 6.58 2.39
C ASP A 187 -17.05 6.27 3.66
N ALA A 188 -16.60 7.31 4.36
CA ALA A 188 -15.88 7.16 5.62
C ALA A 188 -16.77 6.63 6.74
N GLU A 189 -18.07 6.94 6.71
CA GLU A 189 -19.03 6.51 7.73
C GLU A 189 -19.32 5.00 7.69
N ASP A 190 -19.02 4.35 6.57
CA ASP A 190 -19.14 2.90 6.42
C ASP A 190 -17.88 2.15 6.92
N MET A 191 -16.80 2.86 7.29
CA MET A 191 -15.53 2.23 7.65
C MET A 191 -15.50 1.77 9.11
N TYR A 192 -14.81 0.65 9.38
CA TYR A 192 -14.66 0.08 10.71
C TYR A 192 -13.53 0.71 11.52
N TYR A 193 -12.45 1.11 10.86
CA TYR A 193 -11.26 1.65 11.54
C TYR A 193 -11.22 3.17 11.45
N GLU A 194 -11.47 3.83 12.58
CA GLU A 194 -11.44 5.29 12.71
C GLU A 194 -10.16 5.92 12.15
N THR A 195 -9.00 5.30 12.34
CA THR A 195 -7.72 5.78 11.78
C THR A 195 -7.78 5.98 10.26
N LEU A 196 -8.40 5.05 9.53
CA LEU A 196 -8.57 5.16 8.09
C LEU A 196 -9.76 6.04 7.74
N ALA A 197 -10.86 5.92 8.49
CA ALA A 197 -12.07 6.71 8.29
C ALA A 197 -11.80 8.21 8.39
N ASP A 198 -11.08 8.65 9.42
CA ASP A 198 -10.68 10.05 9.62
C ASP A 198 -9.86 10.57 8.44
N ARG A 199 -8.96 9.75 7.91
CA ARG A 199 -8.12 10.12 6.77
C ARG A 199 -8.93 10.25 5.48
N VAL A 200 -9.83 9.30 5.22
CA VAL A 200 -10.75 9.36 4.07
C VAL A 200 -11.68 10.55 4.19
N ARG A 201 -12.27 10.78 5.38
CA ARG A 201 -13.15 11.92 5.67
C ARG A 201 -12.44 13.24 5.43
N PHE A 202 -11.20 13.38 5.91
CA PHE A 202 -10.40 14.58 5.67
C PHE A 202 -10.28 14.89 4.17
N PHE A 203 -9.87 13.93 3.34
CA PHE A 203 -9.67 14.19 1.91
C PHE A 203 -10.95 14.34 1.09
N LYS A 204 -12.09 13.85 1.58
CA LYS A 204 -13.36 13.89 0.84
C LYS A 204 -14.33 14.97 1.29
N GLU A 205 -14.24 15.43 2.53
CA GLU A 205 -15.25 16.30 3.13
C GLU A 205 -14.67 17.62 3.66
N SER A 206 -13.41 17.64 4.05
CA SER A 206 -12.77 18.88 4.50
C SER A 206 -12.45 19.79 3.31
N LYS A 207 -12.58 21.10 3.48
CA LYS A 207 -12.23 22.07 2.43
C LYS A 207 -10.79 21.92 1.96
N GLU A 208 -9.86 21.76 2.91
CA GLU A 208 -8.43 21.63 2.64
C GLU A 208 -8.12 20.32 1.88
N GLY A 209 -8.64 19.19 2.37
CA GLY A 209 -8.44 17.89 1.73
C GLY A 209 -9.00 17.83 0.31
N ILE A 210 -10.20 18.39 0.10
CA ILE A 210 -10.80 18.51 -1.23
C ILE A 210 -9.91 19.35 -2.16
N GLU A 211 -9.37 20.48 -1.69
CA GLU A 211 -8.49 21.34 -2.49
C GLU A 211 -7.17 20.63 -2.85
N ILE A 212 -6.61 19.84 -1.93
CA ILE A 212 -5.44 19.01 -2.20
C ILE A 212 -5.76 17.98 -3.29
N MET A 213 -6.89 17.28 -3.17
CA MET A 213 -7.29 16.24 -4.13
C MET A 213 -7.63 16.82 -5.50
N CYS A 214 -8.39 17.92 -5.57
CA CYS A 214 -8.68 18.57 -6.84
C CYS A 214 -7.40 18.96 -7.56
N ARG A 215 -6.41 19.56 -6.87
CA ARG A 215 -5.10 19.87 -7.48
C ARG A 215 -4.38 18.61 -7.95
N ALA A 216 -4.35 17.56 -7.14
CA ALA A 216 -3.70 16.30 -7.50
C ALA A 216 -4.34 15.60 -8.72
N MET A 217 -5.61 15.88 -9.03
CA MET A 217 -6.31 15.36 -10.21
C MET A 217 -6.08 16.19 -11.48
N GLU A 218 -5.51 17.39 -11.35
CA GLU A 218 -5.19 18.28 -12.47
C GLU A 218 -3.77 18.10 -13.00
N ASP A 219 -2.87 17.54 -12.18
CA ASP A 219 -1.47 17.22 -12.50
C ASP A 219 -1.33 15.89 -13.26
#